data_AF-A0A2V9FKK7-F1
#
_entry.id   AF-A0A2V9FKK7-F1
#
_cell.length_a   1.000
_cell.length_b   1.000
_cell.length_c   1.000
_cell.angle_alpha   90.00
_cell.angle_beta   90.00
_cell.angle_gamma   90.00
#
_symmetry.space_group_name_H-M   'P 1'
#
loop_
_entity.id
_entity.type
_entity.pdbx_description
1 polymer ?
#
loop_
_entity_poly.entity_id
_entity_poly.type
_entity_poly.pdbx_seq_one_letter_code
_entity_poly.pdbx_strand_id
1 'polypeptide(L)'
;TLLDGTWVRGQLSELSSRGCYIETLEAIPIRTRLRLCIRDGMSTCEVRGKVIYVHSGGGFGIFGMGVLFEEMDAEQHSAIDAWLRGLAAYPGEDSGKNSFSQIRLRPA
;
A
#
# COMPACT_ATOMS: atom_id res chain seq x y z
N THR A 1 -18.89 3.50 3.98
CA THR A 1 -19.23 2.79 2.73
C THR A 1 -18.57 3.55 1.62
N LEU A 2 -17.50 3.03 1.03
CA LEU A 2 -16.83 3.59 -0.15
C LEU A 2 -17.51 2.96 -1.38
N LEU A 3 -18.58 3.57 -1.88
CA LEU A 3 -19.44 3.00 -2.94
C LEU A 3 -19.35 3.77 -4.27
N ASP A 4 -18.56 4.83 -4.30
CA ASP A 4 -18.63 5.91 -5.28
C ASP A 4 -17.40 5.95 -6.21
N GLY A 5 -16.56 4.90 -6.18
CA GLY A 5 -15.38 4.79 -7.04
C GLY A 5 -14.23 5.75 -6.68
N THR A 6 -14.38 6.44 -5.54
CA THR A 6 -13.42 7.36 -4.94
C THR A 6 -12.20 6.61 -4.41
N TRP A 7 -11.03 7.14 -4.75
CA TRP A 7 -9.75 6.61 -4.27
C TRP A 7 -9.44 7.19 -2.89
N VAL A 8 -9.24 6.32 -1.90
CA VAL A 8 -8.75 6.72 -0.57
C VAL A 8 -7.24 6.82 -0.61
N ARG A 9 -6.68 7.87 0.00
CA ARG A 9 -5.23 8.00 0.17
C ARG A 9 -4.78 7.19 1.39
N GLY A 10 -3.70 6.46 1.21
CA GLY A 10 -2.97 5.80 2.30
C GLY A 10 -1.47 6.00 2.14
N GLN A 11 -0.75 5.80 3.23
CA GLN A 11 0.70 5.79 3.28
C GLN A 11 1.18 4.35 3.33
N LEU A 12 2.06 3.98 2.40
CA LEU A 12 2.75 2.70 2.43
C LEU A 12 3.86 2.75 3.49
N SER A 13 3.74 1.96 4.56
CA SER A 13 4.74 1.91 5.65
C SER A 13 5.67 0.71 5.50
N GLU A 14 5.16 -0.41 4.99
CA GLU A 14 5.96 -1.61 4.69
C GLU A 14 5.53 -2.26 3.38
N LEU A 15 6.51 -2.75 2.60
CA LEU A 15 6.29 -3.46 1.34
C LEU A 15 6.97 -4.83 1.36
N SER A 16 6.31 -5.83 0.79
CA SER A 16 6.85 -7.16 0.54
C SER A 16 6.41 -7.65 -0.84
N SER A 17 6.98 -8.76 -1.30
CA SER A 17 6.59 -9.38 -2.57
C SER A 17 5.16 -9.93 -2.58
N ARG A 18 4.53 -10.10 -1.40
CA ARG A 18 3.18 -10.69 -1.27
C ARG A 18 2.12 -9.70 -0.78
N GLY A 19 2.50 -8.48 -0.43
CA GLY A 19 1.58 -7.55 0.18
C GLY A 19 2.27 -6.33 0.77
N CYS A 20 1.46 -5.49 1.40
CA CYS A 20 1.93 -4.28 2.03
C CYS A 20 1.16 -3.98 3.32
N TYR A 21 1.77 -3.11 4.12
CA TYR A 21 1.13 -2.50 5.26
C TYR A 21 0.89 -1.01 4.97
N ILE A 22 -0.33 -0.56 5.25
CA ILE A 22 -0.83 0.75 4.89
C ILE A 22 -1.37 1.47 6.12
N GLU A 23 -0.92 2.69 6.33
CA GLU A 23 -1.54 3.64 7.25
C GLU A 23 -2.58 4.49 6.52
N THR A 24 -3.76 4.62 7.10
CA THR A 24 -4.88 5.37 6.52
C THR A 24 -5.74 6.03 7.58
N LEU A 25 -6.42 7.12 7.21
CA LEU A 25 -7.41 7.79 8.06
C LEU A 25 -8.77 7.07 8.03
N GLU A 26 -9.01 6.27 7.00
CA GLU A 26 -10.29 5.57 6.80
C GLU A 26 -10.05 4.06 6.74
N ALA A 27 -10.41 3.35 7.81
CA ALA A 27 -10.31 1.91 7.85
C ALA A 27 -11.20 1.25 6.80
N ILE A 28 -10.59 0.40 5.97
CA ILE A 28 -11.30 -0.49 5.07
C ILE A 28 -11.48 -1.85 5.77
N PRO A 29 -12.71 -2.42 5.83
CA PRO A 29 -12.94 -3.68 6.53
C PRO A 29 -12.08 -4.85 6.05
N ILE A 30 -11.73 -5.76 6.96
CA ILE A 30 -11.08 -7.03 6.63
C ILE A 30 -11.92 -7.81 5.61
N ARG A 31 -11.24 -8.52 4.72
CA ARG A 31 -11.77 -9.27 3.57
C ARG A 31 -12.24 -8.43 2.38
N THR A 32 -12.26 -7.10 2.49
CA THR A 32 -12.52 -6.22 1.35
C THR A 32 -11.44 -6.40 0.29
N ARG A 33 -11.85 -6.58 -0.97
CA ARG A 33 -10.95 -6.55 -2.13
C ARG A 33 -10.71 -5.12 -2.58
N LEU A 34 -9.49 -4.84 -2.98
CA LEU A 34 -9.01 -3.52 -3.32
C LEU A 34 -8.28 -3.55 -4.66
N ARG A 35 -8.46 -2.49 -5.45
CA ARG A 35 -7.47 -2.05 -6.42
C ARG A 35 -6.55 -1.07 -5.72
N LEU A 36 -5.26 -1.38 -5.70
CA LEU A 36 -4.22 -0.55 -5.14
C LEU A 36 -3.44 0.08 -6.28
N CYS A 37 -3.17 1.38 -6.20
CA CYS A 37 -2.24 2.07 -7.07
C CYS A 37 -1.10 2.58 -6.19
N ILE A 38 0.05 1.92 -6.27
CA ILE A 38 1.27 2.23 -5.53
C ILE A 38 2.14 3.12 -6.43
N ARG A 39 2.69 4.20 -5.88
CA ARG A 39 3.46 5.19 -6.65
C ARG A 39 4.77 5.50 -5.96
N ASP A 40 5.89 5.42 -6.67
CA ASP A 40 7.20 5.84 -6.18
C ASP A 40 7.86 6.76 -7.22
N GLY A 41 7.93 8.05 -6.89
CA GLY A 41 8.33 9.09 -7.84
C GLY A 41 7.47 9.07 -9.12
N MET A 42 8.11 8.76 -10.25
CA MET A 42 7.46 8.63 -11.57
C MET A 42 6.94 7.22 -11.85
N SER A 43 7.30 6.23 -11.02
CA SER A 43 6.89 4.84 -11.19
C SER A 43 5.53 4.59 -10.56
N THR A 44 4.66 3.85 -11.25
CA THR A 44 3.35 3.46 -10.73
C THR A 44 3.11 1.98 -11.00
N CYS A 45 2.59 1.27 -10.01
CA CYS A 45 2.16 -0.12 -10.14
C CYS A 45 0.72 -0.23 -9.61
N GLU A 46 -0.16 -0.81 -10.41
CA GLU A 46 -1.51 -1.14 -9.97
C GLU A 46 -1.63 -2.63 -9.70
N VAL A 47 -2.11 -3.02 -8.52
CA VAL A 47 -2.30 -4.42 -8.13
C VAL A 47 -3.66 -4.63 -7.49
N ARG A 48 -4.18 -5.86 -7.56
CA ARG A 48 -5.33 -6.28 -6.75
C ARG A 48 -4.84 -6.77 -5.41
N GLY A 49 -5.63 -6.54 -4.37
CA GLY A 49 -5.31 -7.03 -3.04
C GLY A 49 -6.53 -7.22 -2.17
N LYS A 50 -6.32 -7.83 -1.01
CA LYS A 50 -7.35 -8.11 -0.03
C LYS A 50 -6.88 -7.67 1.34
N VAL A 51 -7.71 -6.91 2.06
CA VAL A 51 -7.43 -6.55 3.45
C VAL A 51 -7.48 -7.82 4.30
N ILE A 52 -6.37 -8.15 4.96
CA ILE A 52 -6.24 -9.33 5.82
C ILE A 52 -6.13 -8.97 7.30
N TYR A 53 -5.81 -7.71 7.61
CA TYR A 53 -5.60 -7.22 8.96
C TYR A 53 -5.97 -5.74 9.03
N VAL A 54 -6.62 -5.33 10.12
CA VAL A 54 -6.94 -3.93 10.43
C VAL A 54 -6.76 -3.75 11.93
N HIS A 55 -6.11 -2.66 12.33
CA HIS A 55 -6.11 -2.21 13.71
C HIS A 55 -6.20 -0.68 13.81
N SER A 56 -6.79 -0.20 14.89
CA SER A 56 -6.75 1.21 15.26
C SER A 56 -5.40 1.52 15.91
N GLY A 57 -4.64 2.46 15.34
CA GLY A 57 -3.48 3.04 16.01
C GLY A 57 -3.93 3.72 17.31
N GLY A 58 -3.15 3.56 18.39
CA GLY A 58 -3.54 3.83 19.78
C GLY A 58 -3.82 5.28 20.16
N GLY A 59 -4.75 5.96 19.49
CA GLY A 59 -5.34 7.24 19.93
C GLY A 59 -5.29 8.40 18.94
N PHE A 60 -4.60 8.29 17.80
CA PHE A 60 -4.41 9.41 16.85
C PHE A 60 -5.29 9.37 15.59
N GLY A 61 -6.27 8.46 15.52
CA GLY A 61 -7.19 8.37 14.37
C GLY A 61 -6.55 7.82 13.08
N ILE A 62 -5.37 7.19 13.18
CA ILE A 62 -4.72 6.48 12.07
C ILE A 62 -4.97 4.99 12.25
N PHE A 63 -5.45 4.34 11.20
CA PHE A 63 -5.64 2.89 11.12
C PHE A 63 -4.49 2.27 10.35
N GLY A 64 -4.02 1.13 10.86
CA GLY A 64 -3.08 0.26 10.17
C GLY A 64 -3.82 -0.88 9.47
N MET A 65 -3.44 -1.17 8.22
CA MET A 65 -4.04 -2.23 7.42
C MET A 65 -2.98 -3.10 6.76
N GLY A 66 -3.09 -4.41 6.94
CA GLY A 66 -2.36 -5.38 6.14
C GLY A 66 -3.16 -5.75 4.90
N VAL A 67 -2.55 -5.60 3.72
CA VAL A 67 -3.14 -5.98 2.44
C VAL A 67 -2.29 -7.07 1.79
N LEU A 68 -2.91 -8.21 1.50
CA LEU A 68 -2.32 -9.28 0.71
C LEU A 68 -2.54 -8.98 -0.78
N PHE A 69 -1.50 -9.02 -1.60
CA PHE A 69 -1.63 -8.96 -3.04
C PHE A 69 -2.31 -10.25 -3.56
N GLU A 70 -3.29 -10.09 -4.44
CA GLU A 70 -3.91 -11.20 -5.16
C GLU A 70 -3.02 -11.58 -6.37
N GLU A 71 -3.59 -12.22 -7.40
CA GLU A 71 -2.85 -12.57 -8.62
C GLU A 71 -2.19 -11.34 -9.25
N MET A 72 -0.90 -11.47 -9.53
CA MET A 72 -0.06 -10.46 -10.14
C MET A 72 0.53 -10.99 -11.45
N ASP A 73 0.61 -10.12 -12.45
CA ASP A 73 1.31 -10.40 -13.70
C ASP A 73 2.83 -10.17 -13.56
N ALA A 74 3.59 -10.56 -14.59
CA ALA A 74 5.04 -10.48 -14.59
C ALA A 74 5.56 -9.03 -14.48
N GLU A 75 4.83 -8.06 -15.03
CA GLU A 75 5.23 -6.64 -14.97
C GLU A 75 5.03 -6.10 -13.56
N GLN A 76 3.90 -6.42 -12.92
CA GLN A 76 3.61 -6.06 -11.55
C GLN A 76 4.64 -6.69 -10.59
N HIS A 77 4.96 -7.99 -10.77
CA HIS A 77 6.02 -8.65 -9.99
C HIS A 77 7.38 -7.96 -10.15
N SER A 78 7.77 -7.69 -11.40
CA SER A 78 9.04 -7.01 -11.70
C SER A 78 9.12 -5.61 -11.07
N ALA A 79 8.02 -4.85 -11.10
CA ALA A 79 7.93 -3.53 -10.49
C ALA A 79 8.09 -3.57 -8.96
N ILE A 80 7.35 -4.46 -8.29
CA ILE A 80 7.48 -4.65 -6.83
C ILE A 80 8.90 -5.09 -6.46
N ASP A 81 9.47 -6.06 -7.18
CA ASP A 81 10.83 -6.55 -6.91
C ASP A 81 11.89 -5.47 -7.15
N ALA A 82 11.70 -4.59 -8.13
CA ALA A 82 12.58 -3.46 -8.36
C ALA A 82 12.55 -2.47 -7.18
N TRP A 83 11.38 -2.17 -6.63
CA TRP A 83 11.24 -1.35 -5.43
C TRP A 83 11.88 -2.00 -4.21
N LEU A 84 11.67 -3.31 -4.00
CA LEU A 84 12.29 -4.04 -2.90
C LEU A 84 13.83 -4.01 -2.98
N ARG A 85 14.40 -4.16 -4.18
CA ARG A 85 15.85 -4.00 -4.39
C ARG A 85 16.33 -2.58 -4.08
N GLY A 86 15.57 -1.55 -4.47
CA GLY A 86 15.88 -0.16 -4.15
C GLY A 86 15.89 0.13 -2.66
N LEU A 87 14.89 -0.39 -1.92
CA LEU A 87 14.80 -0.27 -0.47
C LEU A 87 15.95 -0.98 0.25
N ALA A 88 16.39 -2.13 -0.24
CA ALA A 88 17.53 -2.86 0.31
C ALA A 88 18.88 -2.20 0.03
N ALA A 89 19.00 -1.41 -1.04
CA ALA A 89 20.24 -0.76 -1.45
C ALA A 89 20.61 0.47 -0.60
N TYR A 90 19.64 1.07 0.10
CA TYR A 90 19.86 2.25 0.96
C TYR A 90 19.31 2.03 2.38
N PRO A 91 20.02 1.29 3.26
CA PRO A 91 19.52 0.92 4.58
C PRO A 91 19.45 2.05 5.63
N GLY A 92 19.76 3.30 5.30
CA GLY A 92 19.81 4.34 6.33
C GLY A 92 20.34 5.69 5.88
N GLU A 93 19.56 6.43 5.08
CA GLU A 93 19.56 7.88 5.21
C GLU A 93 18.20 8.32 5.75
N ASP A 94 18.24 8.70 7.02
CA ASP A 94 17.21 9.40 7.77
C ASP A 94 17.00 10.79 7.12
N SER A 95 16.39 10.80 5.94
CA SER A 95 15.89 12.00 5.30
C SER A 95 14.41 12.03 5.57
N GLY A 96 13.98 12.89 6.50
CA GLY A 96 12.59 13.26 6.74
C GLY A 96 11.88 13.93 5.54
N LYS A 97 12.20 13.48 4.31
CA LYS A 97 11.70 13.94 3.01
C LYS A 97 11.66 12.83 1.94
N ASN A 98 11.88 11.56 2.27
CA ASN A 98 11.64 10.48 1.31
C ASN A 98 10.13 10.20 1.25
N SER A 99 9.50 10.86 0.28
CA SER A 99 8.08 10.83 -0.07
C SER A 99 7.57 9.39 -0.15
N PHE A 100 7.02 8.88 0.95
CA PHE A 100 6.38 7.58 0.99
C PHE A 100 5.30 7.50 -0.08
N SER A 101 5.29 6.35 -0.75
CA SER A 101 4.45 6.05 -1.88
C SER A 101 2.99 6.36 -1.56
N GLN A 102 2.41 7.34 -2.26
CA GLN A 102 0.99 7.58 -2.15
C GLN A 102 0.28 6.34 -2.71
N ILE A 103 -0.37 5.60 -1.83
CA ILE A 103 -1.28 4.56 -2.26
C ILE A 103 -2.64 5.19 -2.45
N ARG A 104 -3.23 4.91 -3.61
CA ARG A 104 -4.65 5.08 -3.80
C ARG A 104 -5.31 3.71 -3.65
N LEU A 105 -6.34 3.65 -2.82
CA LEU A 105 -7.15 2.45 -2.58
C LEU A 105 -8.56 2.64 -3.14
N ARG A 106 -9.06 1.64 -3.85
CA ARG A 106 -10.46 1.60 -4.29
C ARG A 106 -11.02 0.21 -4.02
N PRO A 107 -12.20 0.06 -3.39
CA PRO A 107 -12.91 -1.21 -3.36
C PRO A 107 -13.14 -1.77 -4.76
N ALA A 108 -12.82 -3.05 -4.92
CA ALA A 108 -12.99 -3.80 -6.17
C ALA A 108 -14.43 -4.32 -6.32
#